data_AF-A0A7I4YC71-F1
#
_entry.id   AF-A0A7I4YC71-F1
#
_cell.length_a   1.000
_cell.length_b   1.000
_cell.length_c   1.000
_cell.angle_alpha   90.00
_cell.angle_beta   90.00
_cell.angle_gamma   90.00
#
_symmetry.space_group_name_H-M   'P 1'
#
loop_
_entity.id
_entity.type
_entity.pdbx_description
1 polymer ?
#
loop_
_entity_poly.entity_id
_entity_poly.type
_entity_poly.pdbx_seq_one_letter_code
_entity_poly.pdbx_strand_id
1 'polypeptide(L)'
;MSLQPFLLKNVKQKLTRQLNALIGLLFEAQKFEEPWRLSTQAQELEMFLISKEIVVKNLMSQLEQRKNDISAYYAECNQSINDLLEEEVKADIE
;
A
#
# COMPACT_ATOMS: atom_id res chain seq x y z
N MET A 1 -19.18 44.08 14.78
CA MET A 1 -19.13 42.61 14.84
C MET A 1 -19.13 42.19 16.30
N SER A 2 -20.20 41.58 16.81
CA SER A 2 -20.28 41.16 18.21
C SER A 2 -19.43 39.91 18.42
N LEU A 3 -18.40 40.01 19.26
CA LEU A 3 -17.62 38.87 19.73
C LEU A 3 -18.53 38.06 20.65
N GLN A 4 -19.01 36.90 20.18
CA GLN A 4 -19.75 35.99 21.04
C GLN A 4 -18.86 35.54 22.19
N PRO A 5 -19.34 35.60 23.44
CA PRO A 5 -18.56 35.18 24.60
C PRO A 5 -18.17 33.71 24.47
N PHE A 6 -16.89 33.42 24.70
CA PHE A 6 -16.37 32.05 24.69
C PHE A 6 -17.05 31.24 25.79
N LEU A 7 -17.96 30.36 25.38
CA LEU A 7 -18.70 29.51 26.29
C LEU A 7 -18.06 28.12 26.29
N LEU A 8 -17.31 27.83 27.36
CA LEU A 8 -16.64 26.54 27.57
C LEU A 8 -17.59 25.34 27.40
N LYS A 9 -18.86 25.52 27.81
CA LYS A 9 -19.92 24.52 27.62
C LYS A 9 -20.16 24.19 26.14
N ASN A 10 -20.18 25.21 25.27
CA ASN A 10 -20.41 25.03 23.84
C ASN A 10 -19.21 24.36 23.17
N VAL A 11 -18.00 24.70 23.60
CA VAL A 11 -16.76 24.07 23.13
C VAL A 11 -16.71 22.61 23.54
N LYS A 12 -17.01 22.30 24.81
CA LYS A 12 -17.12 20.92 25.29
C LYS A 12 -18.13 20.11 24.49
N GLN A 13 -19.33 20.67 24.25
CA GLN A 13 -20.36 19.99 23.47
C GLN A 13 -19.93 19.77 22.01
N LYS A 14 -19.25 20.74 21.40
CA LYS A 14 -18.72 20.61 20.03
C LYS A 14 -17.64 19.53 19.96
N LEU A 15 -16.72 19.50 20.92
CA LEU A 15 -15.70 18.46 21.04
C LEU A 15 -16.32 17.08 21.23
N THR A 16 -17.32 16.94 22.10
CA THR A 16 -18.02 15.66 22.29
C THR A 16 -18.69 15.19 20.99
N ARG A 17 -19.32 16.09 20.23
CA ARG A 17 -19.90 15.73 18.91
C ARG A 17 -18.82 15.29 17.92
N GLN A 18 -17.68 15.97 17.88
CA GLN A 18 -16.55 15.59 17.02
C GLN A 18 -15.93 14.26 17.42
N LEU A 19 -15.79 14.00 18.73
CA LEU A 19 -15.27 12.74 19.25
C LEU A 19 -16.21 11.58 18.87
N ASN A 20 -17.52 11.78 19.02
CA ASN A 20 -18.51 10.78 18.65
C ASN A 20 -18.51 10.50 17.14
N ALA A 21 -18.34 11.53 16.31
CA ALA A 21 -18.18 11.36 14.86
C ALA A 21 -16.91 10.57 14.52
N LEU A 22 -15.80 10.86 15.20
CA LEU A 22 -14.53 10.17 14.99
C LEU A 22 -14.59 8.69 15.45
N ILE A 23 -15.28 8.40 16.55
CA ILE A 23 -15.59 7.03 16.98
C ILE A 23 -16.43 6.32 15.92
N GLY A 24 -17.43 6.99 15.36
CA GLY A 24 -18.25 6.45 14.26
C GLY A 24 -17.40 6.07 13.04
N LEU A 25 -16.49 6.96 12.63
CA LEU A 25 -15.56 6.72 11.52
C LEU A 25 -14.57 5.59 11.81
N LEU A 26 -14.10 5.45 13.07
CA LEU A 26 -13.26 4.32 13.47
C LEU A 26 -14.01 2.98 13.39
N PHE A 27 -15.27 2.94 13.82
CA PHE A 27 -16.11 1.75 13.66
C PHE A 27 -16.40 1.44 12.19
N GLU A 28 -16.58 2.46 11.36
CA GLU A 28 -16.75 2.30 9.92
C GLU A 28 -15.46 1.74 9.29
N ALA A 29 -14.30 2.29 9.66
CA ALA A 29 -13.00 1.79 9.23
C ALA A 29 -12.74 0.34 9.67
N GLN A 30 -13.14 -0.04 10.89
CA GLN A 30 -13.12 -1.43 11.36
C GLN A 30 -14.04 -2.33 10.53
N LYS A 31 -15.19 -1.84 10.06
CA LYS A 31 -16.05 -2.60 9.15
C LYS A 31 -15.45 -2.74 7.75
N PHE A 32 -14.64 -1.78 7.31
CA PHE A 32 -13.84 -1.88 6.09
C PHE A 32 -12.55 -2.71 6.25
N GLU A 33 -12.20 -3.11 7.48
CA GLU A 33 -11.14 -4.08 7.76
C GLU A 33 -11.49 -5.48 7.21
N GLU A 34 -12.78 -5.83 7.14
CA GLU A 34 -13.28 -6.93 6.32
C GLU A 34 -13.69 -6.38 4.94
N PRO A 35 -13.01 -6.76 3.84
CA PRO A 35 -12.52 -8.11 3.52
C PRO A 35 -10.99 -8.23 3.44
N TRP A 36 -10.24 -7.34 4.10
CA TRP A 36 -8.78 -7.23 3.98
C TRP A 36 -7.97 -7.88 5.10
N ARG A 37 -8.62 -8.48 6.11
CA ARG A 37 -7.95 -9.48 6.94
C ARG A 37 -7.65 -10.71 6.10
N LEU A 38 -6.45 -10.74 5.50
CA LEU A 38 -5.85 -11.96 4.99
C LEU A 38 -5.93 -13.00 6.10
N SER A 39 -6.74 -14.03 5.88
CA SER A 39 -6.92 -15.13 6.83
C SER A 39 -5.55 -15.71 7.16
N THR A 40 -5.22 -15.80 8.45
CA THR A 40 -3.96 -16.38 8.91
C THR A 40 -4.06 -17.89 9.11
N GLN A 41 -5.26 -18.45 8.97
CA GLN A 41 -5.52 -19.88 9.06
C GLN A 41 -5.55 -20.51 7.67
N ALA A 42 -4.85 -21.64 7.50
CA ALA A 42 -4.68 -22.31 6.21
C ALA A 42 -6.01 -22.67 5.53
N GLN A 43 -7.01 -23.15 6.28
CA GLN A 43 -8.32 -23.54 5.74
C GLN A 43 -9.13 -22.34 5.21
N GLU A 44 -9.07 -21.20 5.89
CA GLU A 44 -9.77 -19.99 5.46
C GLU A 44 -9.09 -19.35 4.25
N LEU A 45 -7.74 -19.42 4.18
CA LEU A 45 -6.97 -19.10 2.99
C LEU A 45 -7.36 -19.98 1.81
N GLU A 46 -7.47 -21.29 2.02
CA GLU A 46 -7.85 -22.24 0.99
C GLU A 46 -9.27 -21.96 0.45
N MET A 47 -10.24 -21.71 1.34
CA MET A 47 -11.58 -21.28 0.93
C MET A 47 -11.59 -19.93 0.21
N PHE A 48 -10.75 -18.98 0.64
CA PHE A 48 -10.62 -17.69 -0.04
C PHE A 48 -10.02 -17.86 -1.44
N LEU A 49 -8.98 -18.69 -1.57
CA LEU A 49 -8.34 -18.99 -2.84
C LEU A 49 -9.30 -19.65 -3.82
N ILE A 50 -10.13 -20.59 -3.35
CA ILE A 50 -11.13 -21.27 -4.15
C ILE A 50 -12.29 -20.32 -4.51
N SER A 51 -12.79 -19.53 -3.57
CA SER A 51 -13.94 -18.65 -3.79
C SER A 51 -13.63 -17.38 -4.59
N LYS A 52 -12.36 -16.96 -4.64
CA LYS A 52 -11.93 -15.74 -5.34
C LYS A 52 -10.82 -15.98 -6.36
N GLU A 53 -10.91 -17.10 -7.07
CA GLU A 53 -9.91 -17.56 -8.04
C GLU A 53 -9.46 -16.47 -9.04
N ILE A 54 -10.39 -15.66 -9.57
CA ILE A 54 -10.09 -14.58 -10.52
C ILE A 54 -9.22 -13.48 -9.88
N VAL A 55 -9.51 -13.10 -8.64
CA VAL A 55 -8.75 -12.08 -7.91
C VAL A 55 -7.33 -12.60 -7.63
N VAL A 56 -7.22 -13.87 -7.25
CA VAL A 56 -5.93 -14.53 -7.00
C VAL A 56 -5.11 -14.64 -8.28
N LYS A 57 -5.69 -15.04 -9.40
CA LYS A 57 -5.02 -15.07 -10.71
C LYS A 57 -4.49 -13.70 -11.12
N ASN A 58 -5.29 -12.65 -10.93
CA ASN A 58 -4.85 -11.28 -11.20
C ASN A 58 -3.68 -10.86 -10.30
N LEU A 59 -3.73 -11.17 -9.00
CA LEU A 59 -2.64 -10.87 -8.07
C LEU A 59 -1.36 -11.62 -8.44
N MET A 60 -1.46 -12.91 -8.77
CA MET A 60 -0.31 -13.70 -9.25
C MET A 60 0.28 -13.12 -10.53
N SER A 61 -0.56 -12.72 -11.49
CA SER A 61 -0.10 -12.09 -12.73
C SER A 61 0.64 -10.77 -12.47
N GLN A 62 0.15 -9.95 -11.54
CA GLN A 62 0.81 -8.69 -11.18
C GLN A 62 2.15 -8.92 -10.48
N LEU A 63 2.23 -9.93 -9.60
CA LEU A 63 3.47 -10.30 -8.93
C LEU A 63 4.51 -10.83 -9.92
N GLU A 64 4.10 -11.67 -10.86
CA GLU A 64 5.01 -12.19 -11.90
C GLU A 64 5.51 -11.06 -12.80
N GLN A 65 4.62 -10.13 -13.18
CA GLN A 65 5.04 -8.96 -13.94
C GLN A 65 6.07 -8.12 -13.18
N ARG A 66 5.81 -7.80 -11.91
CA ARG A 66 6.74 -7.04 -11.06
C ARG A 66 8.10 -7.72 -10.94
N LYS A 67 8.11 -9.05 -10.78
CA LYS A 67 9.34 -9.85 -10.74
C LYS A 67 10.12 -9.73 -12.06
N ASN A 68 9.43 -9.79 -13.20
CA ASN A 68 10.06 -9.63 -14.51
C ASN A 68 10.63 -8.23 -14.71
N ASP A 69 9.88 -7.19 -14.30
CA ASP A 69 10.35 -5.80 -14.40
C ASP A 69 11.62 -5.58 -13.57
N ILE A 70 11.66 -6.12 -12.34
CA ILE A 70 12.86 -6.07 -11.49
C ILE A 70 14.02 -6.80 -12.17
N SER A 71 13.77 -7.98 -12.72
CA SER A 71 14.81 -8.78 -13.37
C SER A 71 15.38 -8.08 -14.61
N ALA A 72 14.52 -7.45 -15.41
CA ALA A 72 14.91 -6.66 -16.57
C ALA A 72 15.76 -5.45 -16.15
N TYR A 73 15.33 -4.72 -15.11
CA TYR A 73 16.09 -3.59 -14.59
C TYR A 73 17.50 -3.99 -14.13
N TYR A 74 17.63 -5.11 -13.41
CA TYR A 74 18.94 -5.63 -13.02
C TYR A 74 19.81 -5.99 -14.23
N ALA A 75 19.22 -6.57 -15.28
CA ALA A 75 19.94 -6.88 -16.50
C ALA A 75 20.44 -5.60 -17.21
N GLU A 76 19.59 -4.57 -17.30
CA GLU A 76 19.96 -3.27 -17.86
C GLU A 76 21.07 -2.57 -17.07
N CYS A 77 21.00 -2.60 -15.75
CA CYS A 77 22.07 -2.07 -14.89
C CYS A 77 23.39 -2.81 -15.11
N ASN A 78 23.36 -4.15 -15.15
CA ASN A 78 24.56 -4.94 -15.39
C ASN A 78 25.15 -4.68 -16.77
N GLN A 79 24.31 -4.54 -17.81
CA GLN A 79 24.77 -4.19 -19.14
C GLN A 79 25.43 -2.82 -19.14
N SER A 80 24.79 -1.82 -18.53
CA SER A 80 25.34 -0.46 -18.44
C SER A 80 26.67 -0.41 -17.70
N ILE A 81 26.82 -1.20 -16.62
CA ILE A 81 28.08 -1.33 -15.88
C ILE A 81 29.16 -1.93 -16.77
N ASN A 82 28.85 -3.00 -17.51
CA ASN A 82 29.81 -3.63 -18.42
C ASN A 82 30.23 -2.67 -19.55
N ASP A 83 29.30 -1.92 -20.13
CA ASP A 83 29.59 -0.95 -21.18
C ASP A 83 30.55 0.15 -20.67
N LEU A 84 30.32 0.66 -19.44
CA LEU A 84 31.22 1.62 -18.80
C LEU A 84 32.62 1.04 -18.55
N LEU A 85 32.70 -0.20 -18.09
CA LEU A 85 33.99 -0.88 -17.87
C LEU A 85 34.74 -1.09 -19.19
N GLU A 86 34.05 -1.42 -20.28
CA GLU A 86 34.66 -1.55 -21.59
C GLU A 86 35.15 -0.21 -22.15
N GLU A 87 34.43 0.88 -21.88
CA GLU A 87 34.84 2.24 -22.24
C GLU A 87 36.08 2.70 -21.45
N GLU A 88 36.15 2.43 -20.14
CA GLU A 88 37.33 2.71 -19.31
C GLU A 88 38.57 1.95 -19.81
N VAL A 89 38.42 0.65 -20.12
CA VAL A 89 39.52 -0.16 -20.65
C VAL A 89 40.01 0.34 -22.00
N LYS A 90 39.12 0.85 -22.87
CA LYS A 90 39.52 1.43 -24.16
C LYS A 90 40.25 2.76 -23.98
N ALA A 91 39.80 3.60 -23.05
CA ALA A 91 40.41 4.90 -22.77
C ALA A 91 41.82 4.79 -22.15
N ASP A 92 42.11 3.70 -21.43
CA ASP A 92 43.44 3.44 -20.86
C ASP A 92 44.45 2.85 -21.87
N ILE A 93 43.99 2.42 -23.06
CA ILE A 93 44.82 1.80 -24.11
C ILE A 93 45.23 2.80 -25.21
N GLU A 94 44.54 3.95 -25.33
CA GLU A 94 44.88 5.07 -26.23
C GLU A 94 45.78 6.13 -25.57
#